data_AF-I3YW29-F1
#
_entry.id   AF-I3YW29-F1
#
_cell.length_a   1.000
_cell.length_b   1.000
_cell.length_c   1.000
_cell.angle_alpha   90.00
_cell.angle_beta   90.00
_cell.angle_gamma   90.00
#
_symmetry.space_group_name_H-M   'P 1'
#
loop_
_entity.id
_entity.type
_entity.pdbx_description
1 polymer ?
#
loop_
_entity_poly.entity_id
_entity_poly.type
_entity_poly.pdbx_seq_one_letter_code
_entity_poly.pdbx_strand_id
1 'polypeptide(L)' 'MIVSLSEIMTENPFYIGSLCLILGVSSLIYKISKKNSFKMKDYNVMSWKAMVNSWAFIIMLIVLGITLIFQN' A
#
# COMPACT_ATOMS: atom_id res chain seq x y z
N MET A 1 4.38 28.74 4.55
CA MET A 1 3.09 28.01 4.62
C MET A 1 3.44 26.54 4.48
N ILE A 2 3.33 25.76 5.56
CA ILE A 2 3.60 24.32 5.49
C ILE A 2 2.27 23.69 5.07
N VAL A 3 2.18 23.25 3.83
CA VAL A 3 1.00 22.53 3.33
C VAL A 3 0.97 21.18 4.02
N SER A 4 -0.15 20.86 4.67
CA SER A 4 -0.31 19.61 5.40
C SER A 4 -0.63 18.48 4.43
N LEU A 5 -0.10 17.28 4.67
CA LEU A 5 -0.41 16.09 3.86
C LEU A 5 -1.93 15.84 3.77
N SER A 6 -2.66 16.18 4.84
CA SER A 6 -4.13 16.13 4.86
C SER A 6 -4.79 17.11 3.89
N GLU A 7 -4.27 18.34 3.75
CA GLU A 7 -4.82 19.33 2.81
C GLU A 7 -4.70 18.85 1.37
N ILE A 8 -3.53 18.31 1.01
CA ILE A 8 -3.30 17.74 -0.32
C ILE A 8 -4.29 16.61 -0.59
N MET A 9 -4.50 15.71 0.40
CA MET A 9 -5.45 14.59 0.30
C MET A 9 -6.91 15.05 0.15
N THR A 10 -7.28 16.19 0.72
CA THR A 10 -8.63 16.75 0.63
C THR A 10 -8.89 17.59 -0.61
N GLU A 11 -7.86 18.17 -1.24
CA GLU A 11 -8.04 18.99 -2.44
C GLU A 11 -8.43 18.16 -3.66
N ASN A 12 -7.90 16.94 -3.78
CA ASN A 12 -8.20 16.04 -4.90
C ASN A 12 -8.30 14.57 -4.43
N PRO A 13 -9.33 14.22 -3.63
CA PRO A 13 -9.46 12.91 -3.01
C PRO A 13 -9.56 11.78 -4.03
N PHE A 14 -10.23 12.03 -5.16
CA PHE A 14 -10.33 11.05 -6.25
C PHE A 14 -8.99 10.75 -6.93
N TYR A 15 -8.20 11.79 -7.22
CA TYR A 15 -6.89 11.63 -7.87
C TYR A 15 -5.90 10.91 -6.96
N ILE A 16 -5.84 11.32 -5.70
CA ILE A 16 -4.93 10.73 -4.71
C ILE A 16 -5.36 9.33 -4.33
N GLY A 17 -6.67 9.10 -4.16
CA GLY A 17 -7.23 7.77 -3.94
C GLY A 17 -6.92 6.80 -5.09
N SER A 18 -7.03 7.28 -6.34
CA SER A 18 -6.66 6.51 -7.53
C SER A 18 -5.16 6.19 -7.58
N LEU A 19 -4.29 7.15 -7.24
CA LEU A 19 -2.85 6.89 -7.13
C LEU A 19 -2.52 5.87 -6.03
N CYS A 20 -3.13 5.98 -4.86
CA CYS A 20 -2.97 5.00 -3.78
C CYS A 20 -3.42 3.60 -4.19
N LEU A 21 -4.55 3.50 -4.92
CA LEU A 21 -5.03 2.24 -5.47
C LEU A 21 -4.06 1.64 -6.48
N ILE A 22 -3.58 2.44 -7.44
CA ILE A 22 -2.61 1.98 -8.45
C ILE A 22 -1.34 1.47 -7.76
N LEU A 23 -0.79 2.23 -6.82
CA LEU A 23 0.41 1.84 -6.08
C LEU A 23 0.19 0.57 -5.24
N GLY A 24 -0.96 0.46 -4.57
CA GLY A 24 -1.34 -0.72 -3.79
C GLY A 24 -1.45 -1.96 -4.66
N VAL A 25 -2.20 -1.87 -5.76
CA VAL A 25 -2.40 -2.98 -6.70
C VAL A 25 -1.09 -3.36 -7.40
N SER A 26 -0.30 -2.41 -7.89
CA SER A 26 1.01 -2.68 -8.50
C SER A 26 1.98 -3.36 -7.53
N SER A 27 1.99 -2.92 -6.26
CA SER A 27 2.80 -3.55 -5.21
C SER A 27 2.34 -4.98 -4.91
N LEU A 28 1.03 -5.23 -4.91
CA LEU A 28 0.44 -6.55 -4.75
C LEU A 28 0.85 -7.49 -5.89
N ILE A 29 0.72 -7.02 -7.14
CA ILE A 29 1.15 -7.76 -8.34
C ILE A 29 2.65 -8.06 -8.28
N TYR A 30 3.49 -7.06 -7.98
CA TYR A 30 4.93 -7.23 -7.85
C TYR A 30 5.28 -8.29 -6.80
N LYS A 31 4.63 -8.24 -5.63
CA LYS A 31 4.89 -9.16 -4.52
C LYS A 31 4.44 -10.59 -4.81
N ILE A 32 3.29 -10.76 -5.47
CA ILE A 32 2.79 -12.07 -5.92
C ILE A 32 3.70 -12.65 -7.01
N SER A 33 4.12 -11.82 -7.97
CA SER A 33 5.01 -12.22 -9.06
C SER A 33 6.39 -12.67 -8.57
N LYS A 34 6.84 -12.16 -7.41
CA LYS A 34 8.07 -12.57 -6.76
C LYS A 34 7.97 -14.01 -6.22
N LYS A 35 8.19 -15.00 -7.11
CA LYS A 35 8.17 -16.47 -6.88
C LYS A 35 8.98 -16.96 -5.67
N ASN A 36 9.88 -16.14 -5.12
CA ASN A 36 10.71 -16.47 -3.95
C ASN A 36 10.21 -15.88 -2.63
N SER A 37 9.15 -15.06 -2.61
CA SER A 37 8.68 -14.44 -1.35
C SER A 37 8.15 -15.48 -0.34
N PHE A 38 7.66 -16.62 -0.81
CA PHE A 38 7.16 -17.72 0.03
C PHE A 38 8.20 -18.81 0.30
N LYS A 39 9.29 -18.88 -0.48
CA LYS A 39 10.42 -19.79 -0.22
C LYS A 39 11.41 -19.08 0.71
N MET A 40 10.98 -18.80 1.93
CA MET A 40 11.85 -18.35 3.02
C MET A 40 12.76 -19.51 3.44
N LYS A 41 13.87 -19.68 2.70
CA LYS A 41 14.92 -20.66 3.03
C LYS A 41 15.69 -20.28 4.32
N ASP A 42 15.60 -19.02 4.74
CA ASP A 42 16.26 -18.50 5.93
C ASP A 42 15.21 -18.14 7.00
N TYR A 43 15.09 -18.99 8.02
CA TYR A 43 14.14 -18.89 9.14
C TYR A 43 14.47 -17.73 10.11
N ASN A 44 14.60 -16.50 9.60
CA ASN A 44 14.80 -15.34 10.45
C ASN A 44 13.45 -14.66 10.76
N VAL A 45 13.11 -14.50 12.04
CA VAL A 45 11.88 -13.84 12.55
C VAL A 45 11.69 -12.46 11.95
N MET A 46 12.78 -11.74 11.64
CA MET A 46 12.74 -10.44 10.99
C MET A 46 12.22 -10.49 9.55
N SER A 47 12.55 -11.54 8.79
CA SER A 47 12.08 -11.75 7.41
C SER A 47 10.57 -12.01 7.37
N TRP A 48 10.07 -12.81 8.33
CA TRP A 48 8.65 -13.07 8.48
C TRP A 48 7.85 -11.81 8.82
N LYS A 49 8.32 -11.02 9.80
CA LYS A 49 7.71 -9.72 10.15
C LYS A 49 7.69 -8.77 8.96
N ALA A 50 8.79 -8.67 8.20
CA ALA A 50 8.85 -7.82 7.02
C ALA A 50 7.86 -8.25 5.93
N MET A 51 7.67 -9.56 5.73
CA MET A 51 6.69 -10.09 4.78
C MET A 51 5.25 -9.73 5.20
N VAL A 52 4.88 -9.96 6.47
CA VAL A 52 3.54 -9.61 6.98
C VAL A 52 3.32 -8.10 6.93
N ASN A 53 4.28 -7.30 7.38
CA ASN A 53 4.17 -5.84 7.40
C ASN A 53 4.00 -5.26 5.99
N SER A 54 4.73 -5.80 5.01
CA SER A 54 4.56 -5.38 3.61
C SER A 54 3.22 -5.81 3.01
N TRP A 55 2.58 -6.89 3.50
CA TRP A 55 1.22 -7.26 3.07
C TRP A 55 0.19 -6.33 3.71
N ALA A 56 0.33 -6.06 5.01
CA ALA A 56 -0.51 -5.12 5.73
C ALA A 56 -0.44 -3.71 5.12
N PHE A 57 0.75 -3.24 4.76
CA PHE A 57 0.96 -1.94 4.12
C PHE A 57 0.26 -1.84 2.75
N ILE A 58 0.37 -2.89 1.93
CA ILE A 58 -0.31 -2.97 0.62
C ILE A 58 -1.83 -2.90 0.80
N ILE A 59 -2.37 -3.67 1.74
CA ILE A 59 -3.80 -3.67 2.05
C ILE A 59 -4.23 -2.29 2.56
N MET A 60 -3.44 -1.67 3.43
CA MET A 60 -3.71 -0.33 3.96
C MET A 60 -3.75 0.73 2.85
N LEU A 61 -2.84 0.66 1.87
CA LEU A 61 -2.86 1.55 0.69
C LEU A 61 -4.11 1.35 -0.16
N ILE A 62 -4.55 0.11 -0.35
CA ILE A 62 -5.76 -0.21 -1.12
C ILE A 62 -6.99 0.33 -0.39
N VAL A 63 -7.12 0.03 0.91
CA VAL A 63 -8.25 0.51 1.73
C VAL A 63 -8.28 2.03 1.76
N LEU A 64 -7.15 2.69 1.98
CA LEU A 64 -7.07 4.16 1.99
C LEU A 64 -7.42 4.77 0.63
N GLY A 65 -6.96 4.17 -0.47
CA GLY A 65 -7.33 4.61 -1.81
C GLY A 65 -8.82 4.49 -2.09
N ILE A 66 -9.44 3.37 -1.69
CA ILE A 66 -10.89 3.15 -1.78
C ILE A 66 -11.63 4.17 -0.92
N THR A 67 -11.26 4.33 0.35
CA THR A 67 -11.93 5.25 1.28
C THR A 67 -11.90 6.68 0.77
N LEU A 68 -10.77 7.15 0.20
CA LEU A 68 -10.67 8.49 -0.38
C LEU A 68 -11.59 8.67 -1.60
N ILE A 69 -11.72 7.66 -2.45
CA ILE A 69 -12.61 7.72 -3.61
C ILE A 69 -14.09 7.76 -3.18
N PHE A 70 -14.47 7.00 -2.15
CA PHE A 70 -15.84 6.93 -1.66
C PHE A 70 -16.21 8.02 -0.63
N GLN A 71 -15.24 8.79 -0.12
CA GLN A 71 -15.49 9.95 0.75
C GLN A 71 -15.94 11.20 -0.03
N ASN A 72 -15.85 11.17 -1.35
CA ASN A 72 -16.35 12.19 -2.26
C ASN A 72 -17.66 11.73 -2.93
#